data_AF-A0A453PQ43-F1
#
_entry.id   AF-A0A453PQ43-F1
#
_cell.length_a   1.000
_cell.length_b   1.000
_cell.length_c   1.000
_cell.angle_alpha   90.00
_cell.angle_beta   90.00
_cell.angle_gamma   90.00
#
_symmetry.space_group_name_H-M   'P 1'
#
loop_
_entity.id
_entity.type
_entity.pdbx_description
1 polymer ?
#
loop_
_entity_poly.entity_id
_entity_poly.type
_entity_poly.pdbx_seq_one_letter_code
_entity_poly.pdbx_strand_id
1 'polypeptide(L)'
;IFDDARSAVGLWSKMGTSHHSSPGVIFQQPSETLVPLLCSLVDLLAMKGHFELQFELCKLIITMWKQENLPIEKLLSMLFINRRLNHACCHLPVDQIFFSYVAEHLGVDCRNTLFWRNCFKGDYPSLSMFLQQLWPVEFFSQPCEYSLGNQFGFNANVDGIVKVASSLVSEVPSNNQSTYLAGWLYYDLSERLLSRGQLLQV
;
A
#
# COMPACT_ATOMS: atom_id res chain seq x y z
N ILE A 1 -18.04 4.76 -19.47
CA ILE A 1 -17.27 4.73 -18.20
C ILE A 1 -15.81 4.39 -18.42
N PHE A 2 -15.44 3.21 -18.94
CA PHE A 2 -14.02 2.84 -19.11
C PHE A 2 -13.30 3.68 -20.17
N ASP A 3 -13.93 3.91 -21.32
CA ASP A 3 -13.36 4.79 -22.35
C ASP A 3 -13.25 6.24 -21.88
N ASP A 4 -14.23 6.69 -21.09
CA ASP A 4 -14.20 8.01 -20.46
C ASP A 4 -13.06 8.12 -19.44
N ALA A 5 -12.89 7.10 -18.59
CA ALA A 5 -11.80 7.03 -17.61
C ALA A 5 -10.42 6.97 -18.28
N ARG A 6 -10.28 6.17 -19.35
CA ARG A 6 -9.05 6.11 -20.16
C ARG A 6 -8.75 7.45 -20.82
N SER A 7 -9.77 8.11 -21.36
CA SER A 7 -9.65 9.45 -21.96
C SER A 7 -9.24 10.49 -20.92
N ALA A 8 -9.83 10.44 -19.72
CA ALA A 8 -9.48 11.30 -18.59
C ALA A 8 -8.03 11.09 -18.14
N VAL A 9 -7.58 9.83 -17.99
CA VAL A 9 -6.17 9.50 -17.70
C VAL A 9 -5.23 10.07 -18.78
N GLY A 10 -5.61 9.93 -20.06
CA GLY A 10 -4.85 10.51 -21.17
C GLY A 10 -4.79 12.04 -21.16
N LEU A 11 -5.80 12.71 -20.62
CA LEU A 11 -5.82 14.17 -20.45
C LEU A 11 -4.98 14.61 -19.24
N TRP A 12 -5.16 13.96 -18.09
CA TRP A 12 -4.43 14.32 -16.86
C TRP A 12 -2.94 14.02 -16.95
N SER A 13 -2.53 12.95 -17.63
CA SER A 13 -1.11 12.67 -17.89
C SER A 13 -0.43 13.78 -18.69
N LYS A 14 -1.14 14.37 -19.67
CA LYS A 14 -0.66 15.52 -20.45
C LYS A 14 -0.64 16.80 -19.61
N MET A 15 -1.64 17.00 -18.76
CA MET A 15 -1.74 18.19 -17.90
C MET A 15 -0.57 18.28 -16.90
N GLY A 16 -0.17 17.14 -16.33
CA GLY A 16 1.00 17.07 -15.45
C GLY A 16 2.32 17.45 -16.15
N THR A 17 2.44 17.27 -17.46
CA THR A 17 3.66 17.68 -18.20
C THR A 17 3.74 19.17 -18.51
N SER A 18 2.65 19.92 -18.32
CA SER A 18 2.61 21.35 -18.66
C SER A 18 3.09 22.21 -17.49
N HIS A 19 4.34 22.68 -17.57
CA HIS A 19 4.87 23.74 -16.70
C HIS A 19 4.26 25.09 -17.12
N HIS A 20 2.98 25.31 -16.84
CA HIS A 20 2.37 26.64 -16.98
C HIS A 20 2.36 27.33 -15.62
N SER A 21 3.54 27.73 -15.16
CA SER A 21 3.71 28.64 -14.04
C SER A 21 3.27 30.04 -14.49
N SER A 22 1.98 30.37 -14.32
CA SER A 22 1.55 31.77 -14.33
C SER A 22 1.95 32.40 -13.00
N PRO A 23 2.72 33.49 -12.96
CA PRO A 23 3.10 34.13 -11.70
C PRO A 23 1.85 34.73 -11.06
N GLY A 24 1.49 34.31 -9.85
CA GLY A 24 0.48 34.97 -9.01
C GLY A 24 -0.75 34.15 -8.62
N VAL A 25 -0.91 32.92 -9.11
CA VAL A 25 -1.99 32.03 -8.65
C VAL A 25 -1.38 31.00 -7.70
N ILE A 26 -1.79 31.03 -6.42
CA ILE A 26 -1.54 29.94 -5.48
C ILE A 26 -2.38 28.77 -5.96
N PHE A 27 -1.83 27.92 -6.82
CA PHE A 27 -2.47 26.65 -7.13
C PHE A 27 -2.38 25.79 -5.87
N GLN A 28 -3.54 25.45 -5.31
CA GLN A 28 -3.69 24.38 -4.32
C GLN A 28 -2.96 23.15 -4.88
N GLN A 29 -2.12 22.50 -4.07
CA GLN A 29 -1.31 21.37 -4.52
C GLN A 29 -2.22 20.35 -5.21
N PRO A 30 -2.05 20.12 -6.53
CA PRO A 30 -2.90 19.19 -7.27
C PRO A 30 -3.01 17.83 -6.58
N SER A 31 -1.95 17.38 -5.91
CA SER A 31 -1.92 16.16 -5.13
C SER A 31 -2.96 16.10 -4.01
N GLU A 32 -3.22 17.19 -3.29
CA GLU A 32 -4.16 17.21 -2.16
C GLU A 32 -5.60 16.91 -2.58
N THR A 33 -5.96 17.28 -3.81
CA THR A 33 -7.33 17.12 -4.33
C THR A 33 -7.44 15.95 -5.31
N LEU A 34 -6.48 15.80 -6.22
CA LEU A 34 -6.54 14.78 -7.28
C LEU A 34 -6.11 13.40 -6.79
N VAL A 35 -5.11 13.27 -5.92
CA VAL A 35 -4.64 11.95 -5.49
C VAL A 35 -5.74 11.16 -4.76
N PRO A 36 -6.53 11.75 -3.83
CA PRO A 36 -7.67 11.04 -3.22
C PRO A 36 -8.72 10.58 -4.23
N LEU A 37 -9.01 11.41 -5.25
CA LEU A 37 -9.95 11.07 -6.33
C LEU A 37 -9.42 9.92 -7.18
N LEU A 38 -8.17 10.01 -7.62
CA LEU A 38 -7.49 8.97 -8.40
C LEU A 38 -7.40 7.65 -7.61
N CYS A 39 -7.13 7.74 -6.31
CA CYS A 39 -7.16 6.61 -5.39
C CYS A 39 -8.54 5.94 -5.34
N SER A 40 -9.62 6.72 -5.28
CA SER A 40 -10.99 6.19 -5.30
C SER A 40 -11.32 5.51 -6.64
N LEU A 41 -10.82 6.05 -7.76
CA LEU A 41 -10.95 5.43 -9.08
C LEU A 41 -10.18 4.12 -9.18
N VAL A 42 -8.96 4.07 -8.64
CA VAL A 42 -8.16 2.85 -8.52
C VAL A 42 -8.94 1.77 -7.79
N ASP A 43 -9.55 2.10 -6.64
CA ASP A 43 -10.32 1.14 -5.84
C ASP A 43 -11.56 0.63 -6.61
N LEU A 44 -12.28 1.52 -7.30
CA LEU A 44 -13.43 1.17 -8.15
C LEU A 44 -13.05 0.24 -9.31
N LEU A 45 -11.93 0.50 -9.96
CA LEU A 45 -11.46 -0.31 -11.09
C LEU A 45 -10.95 -1.67 -10.64
N ALA A 46 -10.27 -1.75 -9.50
CA ALA A 46 -9.83 -2.99 -8.89
C ALA A 46 -11.04 -3.91 -8.60
N MET A 47 -12.12 -3.37 -8.02
CA MET A 47 -13.36 -4.12 -7.78
C MET A 47 -14.03 -4.63 -9.07
N LYS A 48 -13.81 -3.96 -10.20
CA LYS A 48 -14.34 -4.36 -11.50
C LYS A 48 -13.37 -5.24 -12.30
N GLY A 49 -12.17 -5.52 -11.78
CA GLY A 49 -11.15 -6.34 -12.45
C GLY A 49 -10.40 -5.63 -13.58
N HIS A 50 -10.40 -4.30 -13.63
CA HIS A 50 -9.72 -3.52 -14.69
C HIS A 50 -8.31 -3.09 -14.28
N PHE A 51 -7.43 -4.08 -14.10
CA PHE A 51 -6.08 -3.89 -13.55
C PHE A 51 -5.13 -3.07 -14.44
N GLU A 52 -5.30 -3.12 -15.76
CA GLU A 52 -4.50 -2.31 -16.70
C GLU A 52 -4.72 -0.81 -16.46
N LEU A 53 -5.98 -0.37 -16.41
CA LEU A 53 -6.33 1.02 -16.18
C LEU A 53 -6.03 1.46 -14.74
N GLN A 54 -6.17 0.55 -13.77
CA GLN A 54 -5.74 0.77 -12.39
C GLN A 54 -4.25 1.10 -12.34
N PHE A 55 -3.41 0.35 -13.05
CA PHE A 55 -1.98 0.58 -13.07
C PHE A 55 -1.62 1.93 -13.71
N GLU A 56 -2.27 2.30 -14.81
CA GLU A 56 -2.09 3.63 -15.44
C GLU A 56 -2.46 4.79 -14.49
N LEU A 57 -3.50 4.64 -13.67
CA LEU A 57 -3.83 5.62 -12.64
C LEU A 57 -2.77 5.69 -11.55
N CYS A 58 -2.21 4.56 -11.11
CA CYS A 58 -1.10 4.55 -10.15
C CYS A 58 0.13 5.28 -10.70
N LYS A 59 0.45 5.12 -12.00
CA LYS A 59 1.52 5.90 -12.66
C LYS A 59 1.24 7.39 -12.63
N LEU A 60 0.00 7.79 -12.88
CA LEU A 60 -0.42 9.19 -12.83
C LEU A 60 -0.27 9.78 -11.42
N ILE A 61 -0.72 9.06 -10.39
CA ILE A 61 -0.54 9.44 -8.98
C ILE A 61 0.95 9.65 -8.66
N ILE A 62 1.80 8.69 -9.03
CA ILE A 62 3.25 8.77 -8.83
C ILE A 62 3.85 10.00 -9.52
N THR A 63 3.41 10.27 -10.75
CA THR A 63 3.91 11.38 -11.56
C THR A 63 3.55 12.72 -10.91
N MET A 64 2.29 12.90 -10.49
CA MET A 64 1.84 14.10 -9.78
C MET A 64 2.61 14.30 -8.47
N TRP A 65 2.78 13.23 -7.68
CA TRP A 65 3.49 13.29 -6.40
C TRP A 65 4.97 13.68 -6.57
N LYS A 66 5.62 13.13 -7.60
CA LYS A 66 7.02 13.44 -7.94
C LYS A 66 7.18 14.89 -8.39
N GLN A 67 6.24 15.40 -9.19
CA GLN A 67 6.28 16.78 -9.68
C GLN A 67 6.21 17.81 -8.55
N GLU A 68 5.51 17.48 -7.47
CA GLU A 68 5.42 18.31 -6.28
C GLU A 68 6.58 18.12 -5.28
N ASN A 69 7.58 17.30 -5.63
CA ASN A 69 8.72 16.95 -4.77
C ASN A 69 8.31 16.43 -3.38
N LEU A 70 7.19 15.70 -3.31
CA LEU A 70 6.70 15.12 -2.06
C LEU A 70 7.43 13.80 -1.72
N PRO A 71 7.54 13.43 -0.43
CA PRO A 71 8.23 12.20 -0.01
C PRO A 71 7.61 10.94 -0.63
N ILE A 72 8.42 10.16 -1.35
CA ILE A 72 7.94 8.97 -2.08
C ILE A 72 7.57 7.83 -1.14
N GLU A 73 8.24 7.75 0.01
CA GLU A 73 7.98 6.80 1.09
C GLU A 73 6.53 6.91 1.58
N LYS A 74 6.03 8.15 1.72
CA LYS A 74 4.66 8.42 2.16
C LYS A 74 3.63 8.02 1.10
N LEU A 75 3.95 8.22 -0.18
CA LEU A 75 3.06 7.78 -1.26
C LEU A 75 2.99 6.26 -1.30
N LEU A 76 4.13 5.58 -1.28
CA LEU A 76 4.20 4.14 -1.43
C LEU A 76 3.60 3.43 -0.21
N SER A 77 3.79 3.93 1.01
CA SER A 77 3.08 3.41 2.18
C SER A 77 1.57 3.59 2.06
N MET A 78 1.09 4.77 1.62
CA MET A 78 -0.33 5.02 1.41
C MET A 78 -0.93 4.07 0.36
N LEU A 79 -0.30 3.91 -0.80
CA LEU A 79 -0.80 3.01 -1.85
C LEU A 79 -0.77 1.55 -1.38
N PHE A 80 0.27 1.15 -0.64
CA PHE A 80 0.37 -0.20 -0.08
C PHE A 80 -0.73 -0.49 0.93
N ILE A 81 -0.90 0.39 1.93
CA ILE A 81 -1.85 0.21 3.04
C ILE A 81 -3.28 0.05 2.52
N ASN A 82 -3.62 0.80 1.46
CA ASN A 82 -4.94 0.76 0.85
C ASN A 82 -5.09 -0.34 -0.22
N ARG A 83 -4.15 -1.28 -0.31
CA ARG A 83 -4.17 -2.40 -1.27
C ARG A 83 -4.28 -1.96 -2.74
N ARG A 84 -3.58 -0.88 -3.08
CA ARG A 84 -3.55 -0.33 -4.44
C ARG A 84 -2.36 -0.80 -5.26
N LEU A 85 -1.40 -1.47 -4.61
CA LEU A 85 -0.17 -1.99 -5.21
C LEU A 85 -0.21 -3.49 -5.50
N ASN A 86 -1.19 -4.20 -4.92
CA ASN A 86 -1.42 -5.63 -5.13
C ASN A 86 -2.69 -5.84 -5.96
N HIS A 87 -2.73 -6.99 -6.63
CA HIS A 87 -3.95 -7.47 -7.26
C HIS A 87 -4.90 -7.96 -6.16
N ALA A 88 -6.16 -7.54 -6.19
CA ALA A 88 -7.13 -7.77 -5.10
C ALA A 88 -7.27 -9.25 -4.68
N CYS A 89 -7.00 -10.17 -5.60
CA CYS A 89 -7.06 -11.63 -5.38
C CYS A 89 -5.68 -12.32 -5.40
N CYS A 90 -4.57 -11.58 -5.47
CA CYS A 90 -3.23 -12.16 -5.47
C CYS A 90 -2.61 -12.06 -4.07
N HIS A 91 -1.94 -13.13 -3.65
CA HIS A 91 -1.19 -13.19 -2.39
C HIS A 91 0.12 -12.40 -2.45
N LEU A 92 0.54 -11.92 -3.63
CA LEU A 92 1.74 -11.12 -3.78
C LEU A 92 1.50 -9.69 -3.26
N PRO A 93 2.39 -9.16 -2.39
CA PRO A 93 2.20 -7.87 -1.75
C PRO A 93 2.27 -6.68 -2.73
N VAL A 94 2.97 -6.82 -3.85
CA VAL A 94 3.09 -5.81 -4.90
C VAL A 94 3.27 -6.49 -6.26
N ASP A 95 2.66 -5.94 -7.30
CA ASP A 95 2.81 -6.40 -8.68
C ASP A 95 4.24 -6.20 -9.21
N GLN A 96 4.79 -7.18 -9.95
CA GLN A 96 6.15 -7.12 -10.48
C GLN A 96 6.35 -6.00 -11.52
N ILE A 97 5.32 -5.69 -12.31
CA ILE A 97 5.30 -4.58 -13.26
C ILE A 97 5.39 -3.27 -12.48
N PHE A 98 4.69 -3.16 -11.34
CA PHE A 98 4.78 -2.00 -10.47
C PHE A 98 6.20 -1.82 -9.89
N PHE A 99 6.83 -2.89 -9.40
CA PHE A 99 8.21 -2.82 -8.92
C PHE A 99 9.18 -2.32 -9.98
N SER A 100 9.04 -2.83 -11.21
CA SER A 100 9.90 -2.43 -12.34
C SER A 100 9.73 -0.95 -12.66
N TYR A 101 8.48 -0.48 -12.69
CA TYR A 101 8.15 0.93 -12.92
C TYR A 101 8.73 1.86 -11.85
N VAL A 102 8.60 1.51 -10.57
CA VAL A 102 9.15 2.33 -9.48
C VAL A 102 10.67 2.39 -9.53
N ALA A 103 11.34 1.25 -9.76
CA ALA A 103 12.78 1.22 -9.88
C ALA A 103 13.28 2.12 -11.03
N GLU A 104 12.64 2.03 -12.19
CA GLU A 104 13.00 2.80 -13.40
C GLU A 104 12.72 4.31 -13.24
N HIS A 105 11.53 4.68 -12.77
CA HIS A 105 11.08 6.07 -12.80
C HIS A 105 11.33 6.86 -11.51
N LEU A 106 11.52 6.18 -10.39
CA LEU A 106 11.74 6.80 -9.08
C LEU A 106 13.14 6.51 -8.52
N GLY A 107 13.90 5.57 -9.10
CA GLY A 107 15.23 5.20 -8.61
C GLY A 107 15.20 4.50 -7.25
N VAL A 108 14.05 3.96 -6.86
CA VAL A 108 13.84 3.29 -5.57
C VAL A 108 13.85 1.78 -5.78
N ASP A 109 14.70 1.07 -5.05
CA ASP A 109 14.66 -0.39 -5.01
C ASP A 109 13.60 -0.87 -4.03
N CYS A 110 12.39 -1.12 -4.52
CA CYS A 110 11.29 -1.65 -3.70
C CYS A 110 11.51 -3.11 -3.23
N ARG A 111 12.58 -3.79 -3.66
CA ARG A 111 12.99 -5.07 -3.07
C ARG A 111 13.78 -4.88 -1.78
N ASN A 112 14.28 -3.67 -1.54
CA ASN A 112 15.02 -3.34 -0.34
C ASN A 112 14.06 -3.22 0.86
N THR A 113 14.21 -4.11 1.82
CA THR A 113 13.39 -4.15 3.04
C THR A 113 13.62 -2.91 3.92
N LEU A 114 14.81 -2.31 3.90
CA LEU A 114 15.10 -1.06 4.62
C LEU A 114 14.32 0.13 4.06
N PHE A 115 14.06 0.16 2.75
CA PHE A 115 13.23 1.20 2.14
C PHE A 115 11.82 1.17 2.75
N TRP A 116 11.20 -0.01 2.78
CA TRP A 116 9.86 -0.17 3.37
C TRP A 116 9.84 0.07 4.88
N ARG A 117 10.93 -0.24 5.60
CA ARG A 117 11.05 0.16 7.01
C ARG A 117 10.91 1.67 7.18
N ASN A 118 11.56 2.44 6.32
CA ASN A 118 11.48 3.89 6.35
C ASN A 118 10.06 4.37 5.97
N CYS A 119 9.40 3.69 5.03
CA CYS A 119 8.01 3.98 4.65
C CYS A 119 7.00 3.86 5.79
N PHE A 120 7.22 2.91 6.70
CA PHE A 120 6.34 2.66 7.85
C PHE A 120 6.96 3.11 9.19
N LYS A 121 7.97 3.98 9.15
CA LYS A 121 8.64 4.45 10.36
C LYS A 121 7.63 5.18 11.26
N GLY A 122 7.41 4.64 12.46
CA GLY A 122 6.44 5.17 13.42
C GLY A 122 5.01 4.66 13.24
N ASP A 123 4.71 3.91 12.18
CA ASP A 123 3.43 3.24 11.95
C ASP A 123 3.63 1.71 12.05
N TYR A 124 3.75 1.27 13.30
CA TYR A 124 4.00 -0.14 13.63
C TYR A 124 2.88 -1.08 13.15
N PRO A 125 1.58 -0.71 13.21
CA PRO A 125 0.51 -1.55 12.65
C PRO A 125 0.62 -1.76 11.14
N SER A 126 0.87 -0.71 10.36
CA SER A 126 1.04 -0.86 8.90
C SER A 126 2.29 -1.65 8.55
N LEU A 127 3.38 -1.49 9.32
CA LEU A 127 4.58 -2.32 9.18
C LEU A 127 4.26 -3.80 9.44
N SER A 128 3.46 -4.09 10.45
CA SER A 128 3.05 -5.46 10.80
C SER A 128 2.30 -6.09 9.63
N MET A 129 1.35 -5.36 9.02
CA MET A 129 0.60 -5.80 7.84
C MET A 129 1.51 -6.05 6.64
N PHE A 130 2.47 -5.15 6.39
CA PHE A 130 3.45 -5.31 5.31
C PHE A 130 4.31 -6.57 5.49
N LEU A 131 4.85 -6.78 6.69
CA LEU A 131 5.66 -7.95 7.01
C LEU A 131 4.85 -9.23 6.92
N GLN A 132 3.59 -9.21 7.38
CA GLN A 132 2.69 -10.35 7.31
C GLN A 132 2.47 -10.78 5.86
N GLN A 133 2.26 -9.84 4.93
CA GLN A 133 2.07 -10.14 3.50
C GLN A 133 3.33 -10.69 2.82
N LEU A 134 4.51 -10.17 3.15
CA LEU A 134 5.78 -10.64 2.56
C LEU A 134 6.22 -12.01 3.04
N TRP A 135 5.73 -12.46 4.19
CA TRP A 135 6.22 -13.69 4.80
C TRP A 135 5.73 -14.92 4.02
N PRO A 136 6.61 -15.86 3.62
CA PRO A 136 6.14 -17.14 3.09
C PRO A 136 5.29 -17.87 4.12
N VAL A 137 4.26 -18.57 3.64
CA VAL A 137 3.29 -19.29 4.48
C VAL A 137 3.98 -20.19 5.49
N GLU A 138 5.19 -20.69 5.23
CA GLU A 138 5.95 -21.68 6.02
C GLU A 138 6.64 -21.14 7.29
N PHE A 139 6.77 -19.82 7.47
CA PHE A 139 7.59 -19.26 8.56
C PHE A 139 6.91 -19.10 9.92
N PHE A 140 5.58 -19.22 10.01
CA PHE A 140 4.87 -19.19 11.31
C PHE A 140 5.05 -20.50 12.11
N SER A 141 5.95 -21.39 11.69
CA SER A 141 6.13 -22.73 12.25
C SER A 141 7.25 -22.81 13.28
N GLN A 142 8.24 -21.91 13.23
CA GLN A 142 9.38 -21.90 14.15
C GLN A 142 9.87 -20.47 14.42
N PRO A 143 10.27 -20.15 15.66
CA PRO A 143 11.02 -18.93 15.94
C PRO A 143 12.40 -19.05 15.29
N CYS A 144 12.52 -18.63 14.04
CA CYS A 144 13.81 -18.54 13.39
C CYS A 144 14.57 -17.36 14.00
N GLU A 145 15.74 -17.62 14.59
CA GLU A 145 16.63 -16.58 15.17
C GLU A 145 17.04 -15.54 14.11
N TYR A 146 16.98 -15.89 12.82
CA TYR A 146 17.20 -15.03 11.65
C TYR A 146 15.90 -14.56 10.99
N SER A 147 14.83 -14.37 11.75
CA SER A 147 13.60 -13.80 11.18
C SER A 147 13.85 -12.39 10.64
N LEU A 148 13.33 -12.09 9.45
CA LEU A 148 13.24 -10.73 8.93
C LEU A 148 12.61 -9.81 9.99
N GLY A 149 11.67 -10.33 10.77
CA GLY A 149 11.10 -9.71 11.96
C GLY A 149 12.14 -9.13 12.94
N ASN A 150 13.18 -9.87 13.30
CA ASN A 150 14.26 -9.37 14.18
C ASN A 150 15.00 -8.18 13.55
N GLN A 151 15.18 -8.15 12.22
CA GLN A 151 15.76 -6.97 11.57
C GLN A 151 14.88 -5.74 11.76
N PHE A 152 13.56 -5.90 11.74
CA PHE A 152 12.57 -4.84 11.93
C PHE A 152 12.15 -4.60 13.39
N GLY A 153 12.73 -5.34 14.35
CA GLY A 153 12.31 -5.31 15.76
C GLY A 153 10.91 -5.86 16.02
N PHE A 154 10.38 -6.68 15.11
CA PHE A 154 9.01 -7.18 15.10
C PHE A 154 8.98 -8.71 15.24
N ASN A 155 8.30 -9.23 16.26
CA ASN A 155 8.07 -10.67 16.38
C ASN A 155 6.80 -11.05 15.60
N ALA A 156 6.94 -11.41 14.31
CA ALA A 156 5.80 -11.78 13.45
C ALA A 156 5.29 -13.20 13.71
N ASN A 157 5.05 -13.53 14.97
CA ASN A 157 4.28 -14.72 15.31
C ASN A 157 2.79 -14.37 15.42
N VAL A 158 1.95 -15.39 15.54
CA VAL A 158 0.49 -15.26 15.69
C VAL A 158 0.14 -14.30 16.84
N ASP A 159 0.78 -14.46 17.99
CA ASP A 159 0.55 -13.64 19.19
C ASP A 159 0.88 -12.15 18.95
N GLY A 160 2.00 -11.86 18.27
CA GLY A 160 2.41 -10.51 17.92
C GLY A 160 1.41 -9.81 17.02
N ILE A 161 0.89 -10.52 15.99
CA ILE A 161 -0.12 -9.98 15.08
C ILE A 161 -1.45 -9.74 15.81
N VAL A 162 -1.91 -10.71 16.61
CA VAL A 162 -3.15 -10.59 17.41
C VAL A 162 -3.06 -9.42 18.39
N LYS A 163 -1.91 -9.23 19.05
CA LYS A 163 -1.68 -8.12 19.97
C LYS A 163 -1.75 -6.77 19.28
N VAL A 164 -1.13 -6.62 18.11
CA VAL A 164 -1.19 -5.39 17.31
C VAL A 164 -2.63 -5.12 16.87
N ALA A 165 -3.32 -6.11 16.29
CA ALA A 165 -4.69 -5.96 15.83
C ALA A 165 -5.66 -5.62 16.98
N SER A 166 -5.50 -6.25 18.14
CA SER A 166 -6.27 -5.94 19.35
C SER A 166 -6.03 -4.52 19.86
N SER A 167 -4.78 -4.04 19.82
CA SER A 167 -4.44 -2.68 20.27
C SER A 167 -5.16 -1.62 19.42
N LEU A 168 -5.24 -1.83 18.09
CA LEU A 168 -5.91 -0.92 17.15
C LEU A 168 -7.40 -0.73 17.42
N VAL A 169 -8.09 -1.78 17.89
CA VAL A 169 -9.54 -1.73 18.18
C VAL A 169 -9.84 -1.34 19.63
N SER A 170 -8.84 -1.40 20.51
CA SER A 170 -8.98 -1.01 21.93
C SER A 170 -8.87 0.50 22.17
N GLU A 171 -8.32 1.25 21.23
CA GLU A 171 -8.23 2.72 21.29
C GLU A 171 -9.63 3.35 21.12
N VAL A 172 -10.02 4.22 22.07
CA VAL A 172 -11.31 4.93 22.04
C VAL A 172 -11.09 6.44 21.88
N PRO A 173 -11.70 7.10 20.88
CA PRO A 173 -12.54 6.53 19.82
C PRO A 173 -11.70 5.83 18.75
N SER A 174 -12.15 4.66 18.31
CA SER A 174 -11.47 3.93 17.23
C SER A 174 -11.61 4.70 15.92
N ASN A 175 -10.50 5.09 15.31
CA ASN A 175 -10.49 5.65 13.96
C ASN A 175 -10.86 4.55 12.94
N ASN A 176 -11.64 4.89 11.91
CA ASN A 176 -12.00 3.98 10.81
C ASN A 176 -10.77 3.28 10.20
N GLN A 177 -9.64 3.97 10.12
CA GLN A 177 -8.39 3.40 9.62
C GLN A 177 -7.83 2.31 10.56
N SER A 178 -7.90 2.52 11.88
CA SER A 178 -7.46 1.52 12.86
C SER A 178 -8.31 0.26 12.79
N THR A 179 -9.63 0.42 12.67
CA THR A 179 -10.56 -0.71 12.49
C THR A 179 -10.30 -1.46 11.18
N TYR A 180 -10.06 -0.74 10.08
CA TYR A 180 -9.71 -1.32 8.79
C TYR A 180 -8.40 -2.14 8.87
N LEU A 181 -7.34 -1.57 9.45
CA LEU A 181 -6.06 -2.25 9.62
C LEU A 181 -6.17 -3.50 10.50
N ALA A 182 -6.91 -3.42 11.60
CA ALA A 182 -7.15 -4.56 12.49
C ALA A 182 -7.89 -5.69 11.77
N GLY A 183 -8.95 -5.35 11.03
CA GLY A 183 -9.70 -6.31 10.23
C GLY A 183 -8.81 -7.03 9.21
N TRP A 184 -7.89 -6.29 8.58
CA TRP A 184 -6.94 -6.88 7.62
C TRP A 184 -5.91 -7.79 8.26
N LEU A 185 -5.32 -7.39 9.39
CA LEU A 185 -4.37 -8.22 10.12
C LEU A 185 -5.02 -9.56 10.51
N TYR A 186 -6.25 -9.53 10.99
CA TYR A 186 -7.01 -10.75 11.32
C TYR A 186 -7.37 -11.57 10.08
N TYR A 187 -7.82 -10.94 9.00
CA TYR A 187 -8.17 -11.64 7.76
C TYR A 187 -6.97 -12.37 7.17
N ASP A 188 -5.84 -11.67 6.98
CA ASP A 188 -4.63 -12.26 6.40
C ASP A 188 -4.06 -13.37 7.30
N LEU A 189 -4.15 -13.22 8.63
CA LEU A 189 -3.74 -14.24 9.58
C LEU A 189 -4.63 -15.49 9.47
N SER A 190 -5.93 -15.29 9.33
CA SER A 190 -6.91 -16.36 9.19
C SER A 190 -6.71 -17.15 7.91
N GLU A 191 -6.57 -16.48 6.76
CA GLU A 191 -6.30 -17.14 5.47
C GLU A 191 -5.02 -17.99 5.53
N ARG A 192 -3.97 -17.47 6.18
CA ARG A 192 -2.71 -18.20 6.35
C ARG A 192 -2.85 -19.42 7.24
N LEU A 193 -3.55 -19.31 8.36
CA LEU A 193 -3.77 -20.45 9.25
C LEU A 193 -4.67 -21.50 8.60
N LEU A 194 -5.72 -21.07 7.89
CA LEU A 194 -6.59 -21.96 7.11
C LEU A 194 -5.81 -22.74 6.05
N SER A 195 -4.88 -22.10 5.34
CA SER A 195 -4.02 -22.78 4.36
C SER A 195 -3.14 -23.89 4.97
N ARG A 196 -2.94 -23.86 6.30
CA ARG A 196 -2.20 -24.85 7.09
C ARG A 196 -3.13 -25.85 7.81
N GLY A 197 -4.44 -25.77 7.60
CA GLY A 197 -5.43 -26.56 8.34
C GLY A 197 -5.57 -26.16 9.82
N GLN A 198 -5.14 -24.96 10.19
CA GLN A 198 -5.26 -24.41 11.55
C GLN A 198 -6.41 -23.40 11.59
N LEU A 199 -7.16 -23.38 12.69
CA LEU A 199 -8.23 -22.41 12.93
C LEU A 199 -7.80 -21.44 14.04
N LEU A 200 -8.01 -20.15 13.82
CA LEU A 200 -7.96 -19.15 14.88
C LEU A 200 -9.17 -19.34 15.79
N GLN A 201 -8.92 -19.59 17.07
CA GLN A 201 -9.89 -19.24 18.12
C GLN A 201 -9.64 -17.77 18.45
N VAL A 202 -10.51 -16.90 17.93
CA VAL A 202 -10.59 -15.48 18.31
C VAL A 202 -11.56 -15.35 19.48
#